data_AF-A0A975QXR2-F1
#
_entry.id   AF-A0A975QXR2-F1
#
_cell.length_a   1.000
_cell.length_b   1.000
_cell.length_c   1.000
_cell.angle_alpha   90.00
_cell.angle_beta   90.00
_cell.angle_gamma   90.00
#
_symmetry.space_group_name_H-M   'P 1'
#
loop_
_entity.id
_entity.type
_entity.pdbx_description
1 polymer ?
#
loop_
_entity_poly.entity_id
_entity_poly.type
_entity_poly.pdbx_seq_one_letter_code
_entity_poly.pdbx_strand_id
1 'polypeptide(L)'
;MRGPFGWFTKQDETSPMVLLALGVGVTPIRALLNETKDMTKQVNVVYASNYYLFKKEIDQIVENNNQIHISYVETIEETEKAYTALAMQYKNTAYYYISGNKASIDAISKKLKNLGIKKSRLIFDPFLGY
;
A
#
# COMPACT_ATOMS: atom_id res chain seq x y z
N MET A 1 -15.54 15.60 17.50
CA MET A 1 -14.89 15.14 16.26
C MET A 1 -15.31 13.71 16.01
N ARG A 2 -16.08 13.44 14.95
CA ARG A 2 -16.42 12.08 14.52
C ARG A 2 -15.20 11.55 13.75
N GLY A 3 -14.71 10.36 14.11
CA GLY A 3 -13.48 9.75 13.56
C GLY A 3 -13.53 9.52 12.04
N PRO A 4 -12.42 9.06 11.42
CA PRO A 4 -12.34 8.95 9.97
C PRO A 4 -13.40 7.97 9.46
N PHE A 5 -14.39 8.50 8.72
CA PHE A 5 -15.29 7.69 7.91
C PHE A 5 -14.46 7.12 6.76
N GLY A 6 -14.07 5.86 6.84
CA GLY A 6 -13.37 5.20 5.74
C GLY A 6 -13.14 3.71 6.03
N TRP A 7 -13.36 2.87 5.03
CA TRP A 7 -13.00 1.44 5.06
C TRP A 7 -11.50 1.21 4.86
N PHE A 8 -10.73 2.27 4.57
CA PHE A 8 -9.30 2.26 4.31
C PHE A 8 -8.48 2.46 5.59
N THR A 9 -8.69 1.59 6.57
CA THR A 9 -8.02 1.60 7.87
C THR A 9 -7.27 0.29 8.10
N LYS A 10 -6.34 0.27 9.06
CA LYS A 10 -5.71 -0.97 9.52
C LYS A 10 -6.77 -2.01 9.91
N GLN A 11 -6.63 -3.23 9.40
CA GLN A 11 -7.59 -4.33 9.63
C GLN A 11 -7.30 -5.13 10.90
N ASP A 12 -6.02 -5.29 11.27
CA ASP A 12 -5.59 -5.93 12.51
C ASP A 12 -4.16 -5.49 12.92
N GLU A 13 -3.73 -5.93 14.10
CA GLU A 13 -2.42 -5.58 14.67
C GLU A 13 -1.25 -6.43 14.13
N THR A 14 -1.49 -7.62 13.58
CA THR A 14 -0.45 -8.64 13.38
C THR A 14 -0.18 -8.98 11.91
N SER A 15 -1.18 -8.93 11.04
CA SER A 15 -1.02 -9.31 9.63
C SER A 15 -0.14 -8.29 8.90
N PRO A 16 0.86 -8.73 8.10
CA PRO A 16 1.69 -7.81 7.32
C PRO A 16 0.85 -6.89 6.42
N MET A 17 1.36 -5.71 6.13
CA MET A 17 0.71 -4.72 5.27
C MET A 17 1.53 -4.51 4.00
N VAL A 18 0.88 -4.61 2.85
CA VAL A 18 1.42 -4.21 1.56
C VAL A 18 0.66 -2.97 1.11
N LEU A 19 1.35 -1.85 1.04
CA LEU A 19 0.82 -0.52 0.77
C LEU A 19 1.21 -0.09 -0.64
N LEU A 20 0.25 0.00 -1.55
CA LEU A 20 0.47 0.37 -2.95
C LEU A 20 -0.05 1.80 -3.16
N ALA A 21 0.88 2.76 -3.20
CA ALA A 21 0.60 4.16 -3.49
C ALA A 21 0.82 4.43 -4.99
N LEU A 22 -0.25 4.76 -5.72
CA LEU A 22 -0.16 5.13 -7.14
C LEU A 22 -0.37 6.64 -7.29
N GLY A 23 0.70 7.37 -7.62
CA GLY A 23 0.66 8.83 -7.75
C GLY A 23 0.13 9.52 -6.49
N VAL A 24 -0.98 10.27 -6.62
CA VAL A 24 -1.62 10.99 -5.50
C VAL A 24 -2.20 10.09 -4.40
N GLY A 25 -2.32 8.79 -4.67
CA GLY A 25 -2.71 7.77 -3.69
C GLY A 25 -1.73 7.62 -2.51
N VAL A 26 -0.60 8.32 -2.53
CA VAL A 26 0.31 8.40 -1.38
C VAL A 26 -0.33 9.00 -0.13
N THR A 27 -1.34 9.88 -0.27
CA THR A 27 -1.91 10.62 0.87
C THR A 27 -2.54 9.69 1.93
N PRO A 28 -3.49 8.79 1.57
CA PRO A 28 -4.04 7.83 2.53
C PRO A 28 -3.01 6.78 2.96
N ILE A 29 -2.06 6.40 2.08
CA ILE A 29 -0.98 5.46 2.43
C ILE A 29 -0.06 6.06 3.50
N ARG A 30 0.27 7.35 3.41
CA ARG A 30 1.03 8.07 4.42
C ARG A 30 0.32 8.09 5.77
N ALA A 31 -1.00 8.27 5.79
CA ALA A 31 -1.78 8.23 7.02
C ALA A 31 -1.66 6.85 7.69
N LEU A 32 -1.87 5.76 6.93
CA LEU A 32 -1.67 4.39 7.42
C LEU A 32 -0.23 4.15 7.89
N LEU A 33 0.77 4.64 7.16
CA LEU A 33 2.17 4.49 7.52
C LEU A 33 2.47 5.14 8.87
N ASN A 34 1.99 6.38 9.08
CA ASN A 34 2.14 7.09 10.33
C ASN A 34 1.40 6.42 11.50
N GLU A 35 0.25 5.75 11.26
CA GLU A 35 -0.43 4.93 12.27
C GLU A 35 0.35 3.67 12.66
N THR A 36 1.17 3.14 11.74
CA THR A 36 1.93 1.89 11.94
C THR A 36 3.39 2.09 12.34
N LYS A 37 3.88 3.33 12.39
CA LYS A 37 5.31 3.64 12.54
C LYS A 37 5.95 3.12 13.84
N ASP A 38 5.19 3.01 14.91
CA ASP A 38 5.67 2.52 16.22
C ASP A 38 5.31 1.05 16.46
N MET A 39 4.79 0.36 15.45
CA MET A 39 4.37 -1.03 15.53
C MET A 39 5.50 -1.99 15.10
N THR A 40 5.43 -3.22 15.59
CA THR A 40 6.39 -4.30 15.24
C THR A 40 5.95 -5.14 14.05
N LYS A 41 4.85 -4.77 13.38
CA LYS A 41 4.34 -5.51 12.22
C LYS A 41 5.09 -5.13 10.95
N GLN A 42 5.21 -6.09 10.04
CA GLN A 42 5.85 -5.90 8.74
C GLN A 42 4.99 -5.00 7.84
N VAL A 43 5.57 -3.92 7.33
CA VAL A 43 4.92 -2.98 6.40
C VAL A 43 5.82 -2.82 5.17
N ASN A 44 5.28 -3.06 3.98
CA ASN A 44 5.98 -2.89 2.72
C ASN A 44 5.24 -1.87 1.87
N VAL A 45 5.89 -0.77 1.53
CA VAL A 45 5.37 0.29 0.68
C VAL A 45 5.93 0.14 -0.73
N VAL A 46 5.06 0.08 -1.73
CA VAL A 46 5.42 0.30 -3.12
C VAL A 46 4.83 1.64 -3.52
N TYR A 47 5.68 2.64 -3.72
CA TYR A 47 5.27 3.97 -4.15
C TYR A 47 5.61 4.14 -5.63
N ALA A 48 4.59 4.03 -6.48
CA ALA A 48 4.69 4.22 -7.92
C ALA A 48 4.39 5.68 -8.30
N SER A 49 5.40 6.43 -8.72
CA SER A 49 5.23 7.80 -9.19
C SER A 49 6.45 8.30 -9.97
N ASN A 50 6.23 9.27 -10.86
CA ASN A 50 7.30 10.09 -11.42
C ASN A 50 7.72 11.24 -10.49
N TYR A 51 6.98 11.49 -9.42
CA TYR A 51 7.30 12.48 -8.40
C TYR A 51 6.82 12.04 -7.01
N TYR A 52 7.76 11.82 -6.10
CA TYR A 52 7.48 11.27 -4.77
C TYR A 52 7.16 12.37 -3.75
N LEU A 53 5.87 12.69 -3.63
CA LEU A 53 5.37 13.60 -2.60
C LEU A 53 5.56 12.98 -1.21
N PHE A 54 5.92 13.79 -0.22
CA PHE A 54 6.22 13.36 1.16
C PHE A 54 7.40 12.39 1.30
N LYS A 55 8.26 12.24 0.28
CA LYS A 55 9.41 11.32 0.31
C LYS A 55 10.26 11.46 1.59
N LYS A 56 10.64 12.68 1.96
CA LYS A 56 11.45 12.94 3.17
C LYS A 56 10.78 12.45 4.45
N GLU A 57 9.48 12.67 4.59
CA GLU A 57 8.70 12.24 5.76
C GLU A 57 8.62 10.70 5.80
N ILE A 58 8.37 10.07 4.65
CA ILE A 58 8.28 8.62 4.54
C ILE A 58 9.63 7.96 4.83
N ASP A 59 10.72 8.48 4.26
CA ASP A 59 12.07 7.99 4.51
C ASP A 59 12.43 8.07 6.00
N GLN A 60 12.07 9.16 6.68
CA GLN A 60 12.27 9.28 8.13
C GLN A 60 11.50 8.23 8.93
N ILE A 61 10.28 7.86 8.52
CA ILE A 61 9.54 6.78 9.18
C ILE A 61 10.25 5.43 8.99
N VAL A 62 10.71 5.16 7.76
CA VAL A 62 11.41 3.92 7.40
C VAL A 62 12.74 3.80 8.15
N GLU A 63 13.53 4.88 8.22
CA GLU A 63 14.81 4.91 8.95
C GLU A 63 14.65 4.62 10.44
N ASN A 64 13.50 4.99 11.03
CA ASN A 64 13.21 4.79 12.45
C ASN A 64 12.59 3.42 12.77
N ASN A 65 12.18 2.62 11.77
CA ASN A 65 11.56 1.32 12.00
C ASN A 65 11.95 0.29 10.92
N ASN A 66 12.80 -0.67 11.31
CA ASN A 66 13.29 -1.74 10.44
C ASN A 66 12.23 -2.77 9.99
N GLN A 67 11.00 -2.70 10.50
CA GLN A 67 9.88 -3.51 10.02
C GLN A 67 9.20 -2.89 8.80
N ILE A 68 9.53 -1.63 8.47
CA ILE A 68 8.97 -0.86 7.38
C ILE A 68 9.99 -0.83 6.24
N HIS A 69 9.55 -1.23 5.06
CA HIS A 69 10.36 -1.21 3.84
C HIS A 69 9.64 -0.37 2.78
N ILE A 70 10.40 0.38 1.98
CA ILE A 70 9.85 1.15 0.87
C ILE A 70 10.60 0.89 -0.44
N SER A 71 9.83 0.71 -1.50
CA SER A 71 10.27 0.65 -2.89
C SER A 71 9.67 1.82 -3.65
N TYR A 72 10.51 2.75 -4.08
CA TYR A 72 10.16 3.79 -5.04
C TYR A 72 10.33 3.24 -6.45
N VAL A 73 9.26 3.29 -7.26
CA VAL A 73 9.23 2.74 -8.62
C VAL A 73 8.58 3.73 -9.58
N GLU A 74 9.04 3.79 -10.83
CA GLU A 74 8.55 4.78 -11.79
C GLU A 74 7.68 4.15 -12.88
N THR A 75 7.98 2.89 -13.23
CA THR A 75 7.32 2.21 -14.35
C THR A 75 6.21 1.27 -13.89
N ILE A 76 5.29 0.98 -14.82
CA ILE A 76 4.23 -0.03 -14.61
C ILE A 76 4.85 -1.42 -14.37
N GLU A 77 5.91 -1.75 -15.11
CA GLU A 77 6.58 -3.05 -15.00
C GLU A 77 7.25 -3.24 -13.62
N GLU A 78 7.99 -2.24 -13.13
CA GLU A 78 8.60 -2.28 -11.80
C GLU A 78 7.54 -2.34 -10.70
N THR A 79 6.45 -1.57 -10.85
CA THR A 79 5.32 -1.62 -9.94
C THR A 79 4.72 -3.03 -9.87
N GLU A 80 4.47 -3.64 -11.04
CA GLU A 80 3.96 -5.01 -11.13
C GLU A 80 4.90 -6.02 -10.50
N LYS A 81 6.20 -5.96 -10.82
CA LYS A 81 7.20 -6.84 -10.24
C LYS A 81 7.25 -6.71 -8.71
N ALA A 82 7.23 -5.49 -8.18
CA ALA A 82 7.30 -5.24 -6.75
C ALA A 82 6.09 -5.82 -6.00
N TYR A 83 4.86 -5.49 -6.41
CA TYR A 83 3.69 -5.99 -5.68
C TYR A 83 3.45 -7.49 -5.86
N THR A 84 3.80 -8.05 -7.03
CA THR A 84 3.63 -9.49 -7.26
C THR A 84 4.64 -10.32 -6.46
N ALA A 85 5.88 -9.84 -6.28
CA ALA A 85 6.84 -10.47 -5.38
C ALA A 85 6.32 -10.51 -3.93
N LEU A 86 5.81 -9.39 -3.43
CA LEU A 86 5.18 -9.31 -2.10
C LEU A 86 3.92 -10.19 -2.00
N ALA A 87 3.15 -10.30 -3.08
CA ALA A 87 1.99 -11.19 -3.15
C ALA A 87 2.39 -12.66 -3.05
N MET A 88 3.47 -13.07 -3.72
CA MET A 88 3.99 -14.44 -3.64
C MET A 88 4.57 -14.76 -2.26
N GLN A 89 5.25 -13.79 -1.64
CA GLN A 89 5.84 -13.91 -0.31
C GLN A 89 4.76 -14.04 0.78
N TYR A 90 3.85 -13.08 0.86
CA TYR A 90 2.88 -12.99 1.97
C TYR A 90 1.56 -13.72 1.69
N LYS A 91 1.17 -13.88 0.43
CA LYS A 91 -0.09 -14.54 0.06
C LYS A 91 -1.28 -13.97 0.86
N ASN A 92 -2.15 -14.84 1.37
CA ASN A 92 -3.33 -14.44 2.14
C ASN A 92 -3.05 -14.15 3.63
N THR A 93 -1.79 -13.98 4.04
CA THR A 93 -1.44 -13.55 5.40
C THR A 93 -1.32 -12.04 5.51
N ALA A 94 -1.06 -11.33 4.40
CA ALA A 94 -1.05 -9.87 4.35
C ALA A 94 -2.40 -9.28 3.94
N TYR A 95 -2.57 -8.01 4.28
CA TYR A 95 -3.56 -7.13 3.66
C TYR A 95 -2.88 -6.22 2.64
N TYR A 96 -3.52 -6.09 1.46
CA TYR A 96 -3.03 -5.30 0.33
C TYR A 96 -3.91 -4.06 0.20
N TYR A 97 -3.33 -2.90 0.52
CA TYR A 97 -3.97 -1.59 0.47
C TYR A 97 -3.56 -0.92 -0.83
N ILE A 98 -4.51 -0.55 -1.66
CA ILE A 98 -4.24 0.03 -2.98
C ILE A 98 -4.97 1.36 -3.08
N SER A 99 -4.22 2.45 -3.19
CA SER A 99 -4.76 3.78 -3.44
C SER A 99 -4.26 4.31 -4.78
N GLY A 100 -5.19 4.74 -5.62
CA GLY A 100 -4.93 4.97 -7.03
C GLY A 100 -6.17 5.38 -7.82
N ASN A 101 -5.98 5.64 -9.12
CA ASN A 101 -7.13 5.77 -10.00
C ASN A 101 -7.83 4.40 -10.15
N LYS A 102 -9.12 4.44 -10.49
CA LYS A 102 -9.97 3.24 -10.58
C LYS A 102 -9.41 2.18 -11.56
N ALA A 103 -8.94 2.59 -12.73
CA ALA A 103 -8.44 1.65 -13.74
C ALA A 103 -7.22 0.87 -13.24
N SER A 104 -6.28 1.54 -12.57
CA SER A 104 -5.11 0.88 -11.98
C SER A 104 -5.50 -0.03 -10.81
N ILE A 105 -6.43 0.38 -9.95
CA ILE A 105 -6.96 -0.46 -8.88
C ILE A 105 -7.58 -1.75 -9.44
N ASP A 106 -8.41 -1.63 -10.48
CA ASP A 106 -9.08 -2.78 -11.11
C ASP A 106 -8.05 -3.75 -11.73
N ALA A 107 -7.03 -3.22 -12.40
CA ALA A 107 -5.95 -4.03 -12.99
C ALA A 107 -5.14 -4.79 -11.93
N ILE A 108 -4.68 -4.10 -10.88
CA ILE A 108 -3.92 -4.71 -9.77
C ILE A 108 -4.80 -5.71 -9.02
N SER A 109 -6.06 -5.38 -8.74
CA SER A 109 -7.00 -6.28 -8.08
C SER A 109 -7.18 -7.58 -8.86
N LYS A 110 -7.33 -7.49 -10.19
CA LYS A 110 -7.43 -8.66 -11.06
C LYS A 110 -6.16 -9.49 -11.01
N LYS A 111 -4.97 -8.88 -11.08
CA LYS A 111 -3.70 -9.60 -10.99
C LYS A 111 -3.53 -10.31 -9.64
N LEU A 112 -3.78 -9.63 -8.53
CA LEU A 112 -3.68 -10.21 -7.18
C LEU A 112 -4.65 -11.38 -6.99
N LYS A 113 -5.89 -11.27 -7.51
CA LYS A 113 -6.86 -12.38 -7.49
C LYS A 113 -6.37 -13.58 -8.32
N ASN A 114 -5.76 -13.34 -9.48
CA ASN A 114 -5.17 -14.40 -10.29
C ASN A 114 -3.99 -15.09 -9.59
N LEU A 115 -3.31 -14.40 -8.67
CA LEU A 115 -2.28 -14.98 -7.78
C LEU A 115 -2.88 -15.69 -6.54
N GLY A 116 -4.21 -15.80 -6.45
CA GLY A 116 -4.91 -16.47 -5.35
C GLY A 116 -5.14 -15.60 -4.11
N ILE A 117 -4.94 -14.29 -4.19
CA ILE A 117 -5.25 -13.38 -3.08
C ILE A 117 -6.77 -13.20 -2.97
N LYS A 118 -7.31 -13.50 -1.80
CA LYS A 118 -8.75 -13.39 -1.49
C LYS A 118 -9.18 -11.93 -1.52
N LYS A 119 -10.41 -11.68 -2.00
CA LYS A 119 -11.00 -10.33 -2.01
C LYS A 119 -11.02 -9.68 -0.62
N SER A 120 -11.21 -10.45 0.45
CA SER A 120 -11.17 -9.98 1.84
C SER A 120 -9.80 -9.48 2.30
N ARG A 121 -8.74 -9.74 1.53
CA ARG A 121 -7.38 -9.24 1.78
C ARG A 121 -7.05 -7.99 0.96
N LEU A 122 -7.97 -7.50 0.13
CA LEU A 122 -7.76 -6.33 -0.73
C LEU A 122 -8.60 -5.15 -0.22
N ILE A 123 -7.93 -4.04 0.07
CA ILE A 123 -8.52 -2.81 0.59
C ILE A 123 -8.20 -1.71 -0.41
N PHE A 124 -9.20 -0.95 -0.86
CA PHE A 124 -9.05 -0.01 -1.96
C PHE A 124 -9.42 1.40 -1.54
N ASP A 125 -8.70 2.40 -2.03
CA ASP A 125 -9.09 3.81 -1.93
C ASP A 125 -9.01 4.44 -3.32
N PRO A 126 -10.09 4.35 -4.13
CA PRO A 126 -10.12 4.96 -5.44
C PRO A 126 -10.33 6.47 -5.33
N PHE A 127 -9.48 7.26 -5.96
CA PHE A 127 -9.81 8.65 -6.24
C PHE A 127 -10.45 8.75 -7.63
N LEU A 128 -11.47 9.59 -7.73
CA LEU A 128 -12.04 10.00 -9.00
C LEU A 128 -11.21 11.19 -9.49
N GLY A 129 -10.43 11.00 -10.56
CA GLY A 129 -9.91 12.14 -11.32
C GLY A 129 -11.12 12.89 -11.86
N TYR A 130 -11.23 14.17 -11.52
CA TYR A 130 -12.24 15.07 -12.10
C TYR A 130 -11.79 15.53 -13.48
#